data_AF-A0A9D0H0F2-F1
#
_entry.id   AF-A0A9D0H0F2-F1
#
_cell.length_a   1.000
_cell.length_b   1.000
_cell.length_c   1.000
_cell.angle_alpha   90.00
_cell.angle_beta   90.00
_cell.angle_gamma   90.00
#
_symmetry.space_group_name_H-M   'P 1'
#
loop_
_entity.id
_entity.type
_entity.pdbx_description
1 polymer ?
#
loop_
_entity_poly.entity_id
_entity_poly.type
_entity_poly.pdbx_seq_one_letter_code
_entity_poly.pdbx_strand_id
1 'polypeptide(L)'
;MKMKDSVIVLVSGGMDSAALLWLAKEKFSKVYAISFDYGQKHKIELSFAKELIKEADVEKHFIVEVPHLKGIEGSALTDENIQVPSEDYPEGPPITTVPMRNLNFLSIAASFADIYEIENIGIGIHSVDSPYPDCRAEFASSVEAAINSSSIMVAKKKNRITVWTPFLGMSKTDVLKIGLELKVPYEKTY
;
A
#
# COMPACT_ATOMS: atom_id res chain seq x y z
N MET A 1 10.74 -15.74 -18.60
CA MET A 1 9.94 -16.09 -17.40
C MET A 1 8.60 -15.39 -17.59
N LYS A 2 7.49 -16.11 -17.74
CA LYS A 2 6.16 -15.45 -17.83
C LYS A 2 5.97 -14.70 -16.51
N MET A 3 5.80 -13.38 -16.56
CA MET A 3 5.47 -12.63 -15.37
C MET A 3 4.15 -13.16 -14.85
N LYS A 4 4.10 -13.37 -13.53
CA LYS A 4 2.86 -13.60 -12.80
C LYS A 4 1.85 -12.54 -13.28
N ASP A 5 0.75 -12.97 -13.86
CA ASP A 5 0.01 -12.22 -14.88
C ASP A 5 -0.97 -11.19 -14.29
N SER A 6 -1.17 -11.22 -12.97
CA SER A 6 -2.13 -10.42 -12.23
C SER A 6 -1.57 -9.80 -10.95
N VAL A 7 -1.99 -8.58 -10.62
CA VAL A 7 -1.60 -7.87 -9.40
C VAL A 7 -2.78 -7.15 -8.77
N ILE A 8 -2.84 -7.11 -7.43
CA ILE A 8 -3.70 -6.20 -6.69
C ILE A 8 -2.85 -5.10 -6.08
N VAL A 9 -3.08 -3.86 -6.49
CA VAL A 9 -2.29 -2.69 -6.08
C VAL A 9 -2.98 -1.96 -4.94
N LEU A 10 -2.23 -1.66 -3.88
CA LEU A 10 -2.68 -0.79 -2.79
C LEU A 10 -2.63 0.66 -3.26
N VAL A 11 -3.79 1.30 -3.41
CA VAL A 11 -3.94 2.67 -3.94
C VAL A 11 -4.54 3.58 -2.87
N SER A 12 -3.78 4.61 -2.46
CA SER A 12 -4.23 5.60 -1.47
C SER A 12 -4.73 6.91 -2.10
N GLY A 13 -4.36 7.19 -3.36
CA GLY A 13 -4.61 8.48 -4.02
C GLY A 13 -3.38 9.40 -4.01
N GLY A 14 -2.33 9.03 -3.28
CA GLY A 14 -1.07 9.79 -3.24
C GLY A 14 -0.14 9.43 -4.38
N MET A 15 0.85 10.29 -4.62
CA MET A 15 1.81 10.22 -5.74
C MET A 15 2.49 8.85 -5.90
N ASP A 16 3.00 8.26 -4.82
CA ASP A 16 3.73 6.98 -4.88
C ASP A 16 2.80 5.82 -5.27
N SER A 17 1.58 5.81 -4.72
CA SER A 17 0.58 4.79 -5.05
C SER A 17 0.05 4.93 -6.49
N ALA A 18 0.01 6.17 -7.01
CA ALA A 18 -0.30 6.44 -8.41
C ALA A 18 0.83 5.94 -9.32
N ALA A 19 2.09 6.26 -9.02
CA ALA A 19 3.24 5.74 -9.77
C ALA A 19 3.25 4.20 -9.82
N LEU A 20 2.93 3.55 -8.69
CA LEU A 20 2.83 2.10 -8.63
C LEU A 20 1.69 1.56 -9.51
N LEU A 21 0.52 2.20 -9.50
CA LEU A 21 -0.63 1.78 -10.31
C LEU A 21 -0.32 1.85 -11.81
N TRP A 22 0.30 2.92 -12.27
CA TRP A 22 0.71 3.04 -13.68
C TRP A 22 1.79 2.03 -14.04
N LEU A 23 2.78 1.82 -13.16
CA LEU A 23 3.79 0.79 -13.37
C LEU A 23 3.15 -0.59 -13.44
N ALA A 24 2.13 -0.86 -12.62
CA ALA A 24 1.39 -2.11 -12.66
C ALA A 24 0.70 -2.32 -14.00
N LYS A 25 0.08 -1.27 -14.58
CA LYS A 25 -0.59 -1.32 -15.88
C LYS A 25 0.37 -1.62 -17.03
N GLU A 26 1.65 -1.26 -16.93
CA GLU A 26 2.66 -1.67 -17.92
C GLU A 26 3.17 -3.10 -17.72
N LYS A 27 3.24 -3.57 -16.47
CA LYS A 27 3.89 -4.85 -16.13
C LYS A 27 2.92 -6.03 -16.15
N PHE A 28 1.67 -5.84 -15.74
CA PHE A 28 0.74 -6.94 -15.50
C PHE A 28 -0.41 -6.93 -16.50
N SER A 29 -0.88 -8.12 -16.88
CA SER A 29 -2.00 -8.26 -17.82
C SER A 29 -3.35 -7.94 -17.18
N LYS A 30 -3.46 -8.20 -15.88
CA LYS A 30 -4.63 -7.90 -15.06
C LYS A 30 -4.22 -7.10 -13.85
N VAL A 31 -4.82 -5.93 -13.68
CA VAL A 31 -4.55 -5.05 -12.54
C VAL A 31 -5.84 -4.86 -11.77
N TYR A 32 -5.81 -5.22 -10.49
CA TYR A 32 -6.84 -4.94 -9.51
C TYR A 32 -6.34 -3.81 -8.61
N ALA A 33 -7.26 -3.08 -7.99
CA ALA A 33 -6.92 -2.05 -7.02
C ALA A 33 -7.63 -2.30 -5.70
N ILE A 34 -6.97 -1.97 -4.59
CA ILE A 34 -7.57 -1.95 -3.26
C ILE A 34 -7.22 -0.65 -2.55
N SER A 35 -8.22 -0.02 -1.95
CA SER A 35 -8.08 1.20 -1.14
C SER A 35 -8.68 0.96 0.24
N PHE A 36 -8.12 1.62 1.26
CA PHE A 36 -8.53 1.44 2.64
C PHE A 36 -9.15 2.72 3.20
N ASP A 37 -10.34 2.61 3.76
CA ASP A 37 -10.97 3.67 4.56
C ASP A 37 -10.81 3.34 6.04
N TYR A 38 -9.88 3.99 6.71
CA TYR A 38 -9.61 3.77 8.14
C TYR A 38 -9.92 5.01 8.99
N GLY A 39 -10.78 5.90 8.50
CA GLY A 39 -11.20 7.10 9.23
C GLY A 39 -10.20 8.25 9.19
N GLN A 40 -9.22 8.21 8.28
CA GLN A 40 -8.28 9.29 8.02
C GLN A 40 -9.00 10.64 7.79
N LYS A 41 -8.44 11.73 8.33
CA LYS A 41 -9.08 13.08 8.39
C LYS A 41 -9.56 13.61 7.04
N HIS A 42 -9.03 13.12 5.91
CA HIS A 42 -9.40 13.57 4.58
C HIS A 42 -10.03 12.44 3.74
N LYS A 43 -11.38 12.39 3.73
CA LYS A 43 -12.17 11.61 2.73
C LYS A 43 -11.80 11.95 1.26
N ILE A 44 -11.04 13.02 1.07
CA ILE A 44 -10.51 13.51 -0.19
C ILE A 44 -9.50 12.52 -0.80
N GLU A 45 -8.67 11.83 0.00
CA GLU A 45 -7.68 10.87 -0.53
C GLU A 45 -8.36 9.72 -1.28
N LEU A 46 -9.46 9.19 -0.74
CA LEU A 46 -10.25 8.15 -1.39
C LEU A 46 -10.94 8.64 -2.68
N SER A 47 -11.29 9.93 -2.79
CA SER A 47 -11.80 10.46 -4.06
C SER A 47 -10.72 10.52 -5.14
N PHE A 48 -9.49 10.92 -4.80
CA PHE A 48 -8.37 10.88 -5.73
C PHE A 48 -8.01 9.45 -6.14
N ALA A 49 -8.00 8.50 -5.18
CA ALA A 49 -7.82 7.09 -5.50
C ALA A 49 -8.86 6.59 -6.52
N LYS A 50 -10.14 6.91 -6.31
CA LYS A 50 -11.22 6.54 -7.25
C LYS A 50 -11.02 7.16 -8.63
N GLU A 51 -10.58 8.41 -8.70
CA GLU A 51 -10.32 9.08 -9.97
C GLU A 51 -9.16 8.44 -10.74
N LEU A 52 -8.03 8.21 -10.06
CA LEU A 52 -6.88 7.51 -10.65
C LEU A 52 -7.25 6.12 -11.15
N ILE A 53 -8.04 5.39 -10.38
CA ILE A 53 -8.46 4.03 -10.73
C ILE A 53 -9.40 4.00 -11.94
N LYS A 54 -10.27 5.01 -12.07
CA LYS A 54 -11.11 5.18 -13.26
C LYS A 54 -10.27 5.43 -14.51
N GLU A 55 -9.22 6.25 -14.40
CA GLU A 55 -8.29 6.52 -15.51
C GLU A 55 -7.43 5.30 -15.87
N ALA A 56 -7.00 4.54 -14.86
CA ALA A 56 -6.14 3.37 -15.06
C ALA A 56 -6.88 2.15 -15.64
N ASP A 57 -8.21 2.16 -15.69
CA ASP A 57 -9.06 1.08 -16.20
C ASP A 57 -8.67 -0.30 -15.63
N VAL A 58 -8.81 -0.44 -14.32
CA VAL A 58 -8.49 -1.68 -13.58
C VAL A 58 -9.63 -2.70 -13.69
N GLU A 59 -9.31 -3.98 -13.51
CA GLU A 59 -10.28 -5.08 -13.52
C GLU A 59 -11.37 -4.92 -12.45
N LYS A 60 -10.95 -4.49 -11.26
CA LYS A 60 -11.85 -4.23 -10.13
C LYS A 60 -11.17 -3.36 -9.09
N HIS A 61 -11.96 -2.48 -8.48
CA HIS A 61 -11.58 -1.68 -7.31
C HIS A 61 -12.30 -2.18 -6.07
N PHE A 62 -11.53 -2.57 -5.06
CA PHE A 62 -12.03 -2.89 -3.73
C PHE A 62 -11.80 -1.69 -2.80
N ILE A 63 -12.84 -1.30 -2.07
CA ILE A 63 -12.72 -0.32 -0.99
C ILE A 63 -13.06 -1.06 0.29
N VAL A 64 -12.11 -1.09 1.23
CA VAL A 64 -12.25 -1.83 2.48
C VAL A 64 -12.19 -0.87 3.65
N GLU A 65 -13.23 -0.91 4.48
CA GLU A 65 -13.25 -0.17 5.74
C GLU A 65 -12.39 -0.89 6.77
N VAL A 66 -11.52 -0.13 7.44
CA VAL A 66 -10.60 -0.62 8.48
C VAL A 66 -10.73 0.26 9.74
N PRO A 67 -11.94 0.35 10.32
CA PRO A 67 -12.26 1.33 11.36
C PRO A 67 -11.49 1.11 12.66
N HIS A 68 -10.98 -0.10 12.91
CA HIS A 68 -10.18 -0.39 14.11
C HIS A 68 -8.86 0.37 14.14
N LEU A 69 -8.27 0.69 12.99
CA LEU A 69 -7.03 1.48 12.93
C LEU A 69 -7.21 2.90 13.48
N LYS A 70 -8.42 3.47 13.37
CA LYS A 70 -8.76 4.74 14.02
C LYS A 70 -8.66 4.66 15.54
N GLY A 71 -9.04 3.53 16.12
CA GLY A 71 -8.91 3.27 17.56
C GLY A 71 -7.46 3.09 18.03
N ILE A 72 -6.52 2.91 17.11
CA ILE A 72 -5.08 2.76 17.39
C ILE A 72 -4.37 4.13 17.38
N GLU A 73 -5.02 5.22 16.94
CA GLU A 73 -4.47 6.60 16.93
C GLU A 73 -4.08 7.14 18.33
N GLY A 74 -4.30 6.37 19.40
CA GLY A 74 -4.08 6.74 20.80
C GLY A 74 -2.88 6.11 21.50
N SER A 75 -1.64 6.50 21.14
CA SER A 75 -0.59 6.60 22.17
C SER A 75 -0.35 8.04 22.65
N ALA A 76 -1.06 9.03 22.10
CA ALA A 76 -1.05 10.42 22.60
C ALA A 76 -2.35 11.23 22.40
N LEU A 77 -3.36 10.75 21.66
CA LEU A 77 -4.54 11.56 21.29
C LEU A 77 -5.87 11.12 21.92
N THR A 78 -5.86 10.16 22.86
CA THR A 78 -7.08 9.74 23.59
C THR A 78 -7.22 10.35 24.97
N ASP A 79 -6.32 11.24 25.36
CA ASP A 79 -6.40 11.99 26.62
C ASP A 79 -6.31 13.49 26.31
N GLU A 80 -7.42 14.20 26.46
CA GLU A 80 -7.51 15.65 26.25
C GLU A 80 -6.60 16.45 27.22
N ASN A 81 -5.99 15.79 28.22
CA ASN A 81 -5.11 16.40 29.20
C ASN A 81 -3.61 16.21 28.92
N ILE A 82 -3.22 15.49 27.87
CA ILE A 82 -1.79 15.30 27.56
C ILE A 82 -1.32 16.46 26.68
N GLN A 83 -0.51 17.35 27.26
CA GLN A 83 0.30 18.28 26.48
C GLN A 83 1.17 17.48 25.52
N VAL A 84 0.96 17.67 24.22
CA VAL A 84 1.88 17.20 23.17
C VAL A 84 3.26 17.76 23.52
N PRO A 85 4.26 16.91 23.89
CA PRO A 85 5.60 17.42 24.17
C PRO A 85 6.14 18.06 22.90
N SER A 86 6.67 19.28 23.01
CA SER A 86 7.31 20.01 21.92
C SER A 86 8.68 19.42 21.53
N GLU A 87 9.05 18.28 22.09
CA GLU A 87 10.32 17.62 21.84
C GLU A 87 10.09 16.48 20.85
N ASP A 88 10.36 16.79 19.58
CA ASP A 88 10.56 15.84 18.51
C ASP A 88 11.45 14.69 19.00
N TYR A 89 10.96 13.45 18.89
CA TYR A 89 11.87 12.30 18.89
C TYR A 89 12.76 12.43 17.64
N PRO A 90 14.09 12.53 17.75
CA PRO A 90 14.96 12.69 16.58
C PRO A 90 15.01 11.45 15.69
N GLU A 91 14.53 10.29 16.17
CA GLU A 91 14.67 8.98 15.51
C GLU A 91 13.39 8.12 15.49
N GLY A 92 12.20 8.74 15.40
CA GLY A 92 10.92 8.01 15.42
C GLY A 92 9.90 8.49 14.38
N PRO A 93 8.95 7.64 13.97
CA PRO A 93 7.81 8.07 13.17
C PRO A 93 6.99 9.13 13.92
N PRO A 94 6.35 10.10 13.22
CA PRO A 94 5.50 11.10 13.85
C PRO A 94 4.45 10.46 14.77
N ILE A 95 4.14 11.12 15.89
CA ILE A 95 3.16 10.64 16.88
C ILE A 95 1.74 10.46 16.31
N THR A 96 1.48 11.03 15.13
CA THR A 96 0.26 10.91 14.33
C THR A 96 0.22 9.67 13.43
N THR A 97 1.25 8.81 13.47
CA THR A 97 1.34 7.62 12.64
C THR A 97 0.62 6.45 13.29
N VAL A 98 -0.24 5.77 12.52
CA VAL A 98 -0.81 4.47 12.91
C VAL A 98 0.27 3.39 12.84
N PRO A 99 0.68 2.76 13.96
CA PRO A 99 1.66 1.68 13.95
C PRO A 99 1.19 0.46 13.16
N MET A 100 2.13 -0.22 12.48
CA MET A 100 1.90 -1.48 11.76
C MET A 100 0.75 -1.40 10.73
N ARG A 101 0.54 -0.21 10.16
CA ARG A 101 -0.53 0.04 9.18
C ARG A 101 -0.36 -0.81 7.93
N ASN A 102 0.85 -0.88 7.37
CA ASN A 102 1.08 -1.65 6.13
C ASN A 102 0.89 -3.15 6.35
N LEU A 103 1.14 -3.65 7.58
CA LEU A 103 0.85 -5.06 7.91
C LEU A 103 -0.65 -5.36 7.80
N ASN A 104 -1.51 -4.49 8.35
CA ASN A 104 -2.96 -4.64 8.24
C ASN A 104 -3.40 -4.62 6.76
N PHE A 105 -2.89 -3.65 6.00
CA PHE A 105 -3.23 -3.51 4.58
C PHE A 105 -2.83 -4.71 3.74
N LEU A 106 -1.60 -5.20 3.91
CA LEU A 106 -1.13 -6.39 3.20
C LEU A 106 -1.88 -7.66 3.62
N SER A 107 -2.20 -7.81 4.92
CA SER A 107 -3.01 -8.93 5.40
C SER A 107 -4.42 -8.94 4.79
N ILE A 108 -5.05 -7.77 4.67
CA ILE A 108 -6.37 -7.67 4.04
C ILE A 108 -6.25 -7.95 2.54
N ALA A 109 -5.33 -7.29 1.84
CA ALA A 109 -5.12 -7.49 0.41
C ALA A 109 -4.79 -8.95 0.06
N ALA A 110 -4.09 -9.66 0.94
CA ALA A 110 -3.80 -11.09 0.79
C ALA A 110 -5.06 -11.96 0.72
N SER A 111 -6.09 -11.67 1.53
CA SER A 111 -7.38 -12.38 1.46
C SER A 111 -8.07 -12.19 0.11
N PHE A 112 -7.99 -10.97 -0.47
CA PHE A 112 -8.50 -10.72 -1.82
C PHE A 112 -7.64 -11.43 -2.88
N ALA A 113 -6.31 -11.36 -2.75
CA ALA A 113 -5.43 -12.04 -3.69
C ALA A 113 -5.66 -13.56 -3.69
N ASP A 114 -5.88 -14.16 -2.53
CA ASP A 114 -6.14 -15.60 -2.38
C ASP A 114 -7.43 -16.01 -3.10
N ILE A 115 -8.56 -15.34 -2.83
CA ILE A 115 -9.87 -15.74 -3.36
C ILE A 115 -10.06 -15.37 -4.84
N TYR A 116 -9.45 -14.27 -5.30
CA TYR A 116 -9.47 -13.85 -6.71
C TYR A 116 -8.33 -14.45 -7.53
N GLU A 117 -7.52 -15.32 -6.91
CA GLU A 117 -6.40 -16.00 -7.54
C GLU A 117 -5.35 -15.05 -8.15
N ILE A 118 -5.13 -13.92 -7.49
CA ILE A 118 -4.18 -12.88 -7.92
C ILE A 118 -2.78 -13.23 -7.40
N GLU A 119 -1.80 -13.18 -8.29
CA GLU A 119 -0.47 -13.73 -8.00
C GLU A 119 0.50 -12.74 -7.33
N ASN A 120 0.17 -11.44 -7.35
CA ASN A 120 1.00 -10.39 -6.78
C ASN A 120 0.16 -9.38 -5.97
N ILE A 121 0.74 -8.87 -4.89
CA ILE A 121 0.20 -7.77 -4.09
C ILE A 121 1.20 -6.62 -4.17
N GLY A 122 0.82 -5.53 -4.83
CA GLY A 122 1.66 -4.35 -5.03
C GLY A 122 1.51 -3.33 -3.91
N ILE A 123 2.63 -2.90 -3.31
CA ILE A 123 2.65 -1.79 -2.33
C ILE A 123 3.80 -0.82 -2.62
N GLY A 124 3.48 0.48 -2.59
CA GLY A 124 4.36 1.57 -3.03
C GLY A 124 5.33 2.05 -1.95
N ILE A 125 5.89 1.12 -1.15
CA ILE A 125 6.87 1.48 -0.12
C ILE A 125 8.22 1.83 -0.75
N HIS A 126 8.81 2.93 -0.30
CA HIS A 126 10.19 3.31 -0.56
C HIS A 126 10.93 3.39 0.77
N SER A 127 12.16 2.88 0.85
CA SER A 127 12.87 2.72 2.14
C SER A 127 13.93 3.78 2.42
N VAL A 128 14.35 4.56 1.42
CA VAL A 128 15.43 5.56 1.56
C VAL A 128 14.97 6.74 2.42
N ASP A 129 13.76 7.24 2.18
CA ASP A 129 13.22 8.43 2.83
C ASP A 129 12.10 8.09 3.84
N SER A 130 12.01 6.85 4.31
CA SER A 130 10.91 6.36 5.15
C SER A 130 11.40 5.91 6.52
N PRO A 131 10.98 6.58 7.61
CA PRO A 131 11.38 6.18 8.97
C PRO A 131 10.66 4.91 9.46
N TYR A 132 9.70 4.38 8.69
CA TYR A 132 8.78 3.34 9.16
C TYR A 132 9.36 1.92 8.97
N PRO A 133 9.38 1.07 10.02
CA PRO A 133 9.84 -0.32 9.92
C PRO A 133 9.07 -1.17 8.89
N ASP A 134 7.78 -0.88 8.71
CA ASP A 134 6.90 -1.56 7.75
C ASP A 134 7.04 -1.04 6.30
N CYS A 135 8.15 -0.36 6.01
CA CYS A 135 8.60 0.01 4.65
C CYS A 135 9.94 -0.66 4.25
N ARG A 136 10.46 -1.59 5.06
CA ARG A 136 11.78 -2.22 4.87
C ARG A 136 11.69 -3.56 4.12
N ALA A 137 12.81 -3.97 3.53
CA ALA A 137 12.95 -5.25 2.84
C ALA A 137 12.64 -6.46 3.73
N GLU A 138 13.13 -6.41 4.98
CA GLU A 138 12.89 -7.45 5.99
C GLU A 138 11.39 -7.63 6.25
N PHE A 139 10.66 -6.52 6.41
CA PHE A 139 9.20 -6.53 6.56
C PHE A 139 8.52 -7.15 5.32
N ALA A 140 8.86 -6.68 4.12
CA ALA A 140 8.25 -7.17 2.88
C ALA A 140 8.45 -8.69 2.68
N SER A 141 9.65 -9.20 2.97
CA SER A 141 9.94 -10.64 2.89
C SER A 141 9.21 -11.45 3.97
N SER A 142 9.13 -10.93 5.20
CA SER A 142 8.46 -11.60 6.31
C SER A 142 6.95 -11.70 6.10
N VAL A 143 6.32 -10.62 5.64
CA VAL A 143 4.87 -10.63 5.37
C VAL A 143 4.55 -11.50 4.16
N GLU A 144 5.39 -11.53 3.12
CA GLU A 144 5.23 -12.47 2.01
C GLU A 144 5.26 -13.93 2.50
N ALA A 145 6.22 -14.27 3.37
CA ALA A 145 6.30 -15.61 3.94
C ALA A 145 5.05 -15.98 4.73
N ALA A 146 4.56 -15.06 5.57
CA ALA A 146 3.33 -15.26 6.34
C ALA A 146 2.11 -15.46 5.42
N ILE A 147 1.92 -14.61 4.41
CA ILE A 147 0.83 -14.73 3.42
C ILE A 147 0.84 -16.10 2.72
N ASN A 148 2.01 -16.54 2.26
CA ASN A 148 2.12 -17.82 1.57
C ASN A 148 1.89 -19.03 2.49
N SER A 149 2.14 -18.89 3.80
CA SER A 149 1.93 -19.95 4.77
C SER A 149 0.45 -20.16 5.14
N SER A 150 -0.40 -19.15 4.95
CA SER A 150 -1.83 -19.19 5.28
C SER A 150 -2.76 -19.32 4.06
N SER A 151 -2.26 -19.05 2.86
CA SER A 151 -3.03 -19.03 1.61
C SER A 151 -3.59 -20.40 1.19
N ILE A 152 -4.90 -20.46 0.96
CA ILE A 152 -5.59 -21.64 0.42
C ILE A 152 -5.22 -21.83 -1.06
N MET A 153 -5.11 -20.74 -1.82
CA MET A 153 -4.71 -20.75 -3.23
C MET A 153 -3.32 -21.35 -3.40
N VAL A 154 -2.34 -20.92 -2.59
CA VAL A 154 -0.98 -21.45 -2.58
C VAL A 154 -0.97 -22.94 -2.20
N ALA A 155 -1.72 -23.33 -1.16
CA ALA A 155 -1.79 -24.71 -0.71
C ALA A 155 -2.32 -25.66 -1.81
N LYS A 156 -3.34 -25.23 -2.55
CA LYS A 156 -4.00 -26.01 -3.63
C LYS A 156 -3.22 -25.99 -4.94
N LYS A 157 -2.79 -24.81 -5.41
CA LYS A 157 -2.19 -24.63 -6.74
C LYS A 157 -0.68 -24.73 -6.76
N LYS A 158 -0.02 -24.74 -5.59
CA LYS A 158 1.44 -24.70 -5.45
C LYS A 158 2.09 -23.48 -6.12
N ASN A 159 1.33 -22.40 -6.28
CA ASN A 159 1.81 -21.13 -6.81
C ASN A 159 1.85 -20.09 -5.71
N ARG A 160 2.96 -19.36 -5.58
CA ARG A 160 3.19 -18.40 -4.49
C ARG A 160 2.62 -17.02 -4.83
N ILE A 161 2.06 -16.35 -3.83
CA ILE A 161 1.74 -14.91 -3.92
C ILE A 161 3.02 -14.11 -3.66
N THR A 162 3.32 -13.12 -4.50
CA THR A 162 4.48 -12.23 -4.31
C THR A 162 4.06 -10.87 -3.77
N VAL A 163 4.79 -10.37 -2.77
CA VAL A 163 4.66 -8.97 -2.31
C VAL A 163 5.56 -8.11 -3.18
N TRP A 164 4.94 -7.47 -4.18
CA TRP A 164 5.63 -6.69 -5.20
C TRP A 164 5.91 -5.27 -4.72
N THR A 165 7.19 -4.96 -4.52
CA THR A 165 7.70 -3.70 -3.94
C THR A 165 8.73 -3.04 -4.85
N PRO A 166 8.33 -2.55 -6.04
CA PRO A 166 9.27 -2.10 -7.06
C PRO A 166 10.06 -0.85 -6.67
N PHE A 167 9.61 -0.09 -5.66
CA PHE A 167 10.26 1.14 -5.19
C PHE A 167 11.14 0.93 -3.96
N LEU A 168 11.30 -0.31 -3.51
CA LEU A 168 12.19 -0.62 -2.40
C LEU A 168 13.64 -0.27 -2.76
N GLY A 169 14.33 0.47 -1.89
CA GLY A 169 15.67 0.99 -2.17
C GLY A 169 15.74 2.21 -3.10
N MET A 170 14.60 2.74 -3.57
CA MET A 170 14.55 3.97 -4.36
C MET A 170 14.32 5.20 -3.46
N SER A 171 14.83 6.37 -3.90
CA SER A 171 14.45 7.65 -3.31
C SER A 171 13.10 8.11 -3.84
N LYS A 172 12.43 9.05 -3.15
CA LYS A 172 11.21 9.69 -3.68
C LYS A 172 11.43 10.32 -5.05
N THR A 173 12.62 10.85 -5.31
CA THR A 173 12.97 11.46 -6.60
C THR A 173 13.00 10.42 -7.72
N ASP A 174 13.46 9.20 -7.43
CA ASP A 174 13.49 8.13 -8.43
C ASP A 174 12.08 7.62 -8.74
N VAL A 175 11.23 7.50 -7.71
CA VAL A 175 9.80 7.15 -7.90
C VAL A 175 9.10 8.20 -8.76
N LEU A 176 9.37 9.49 -8.51
CA LEU A 176 8.81 10.58 -9.33
C LEU A 176 9.27 10.49 -10.79
N LYS A 177 10.56 10.23 -11.04
CA LYS A 177 11.07 10.06 -12.42
C LYS A 177 10.35 8.94 -13.15
N ILE A 178 10.17 7.79 -12.50
CA ILE A 178 9.42 6.66 -13.06
C ILE A 178 7.99 7.10 -13.41
N GLY A 179 7.29 7.78 -12.51
CA GLY A 179 5.94 8.22 -12.81
C GLY A 179 5.84 9.27 -13.91
N LEU A 180 6.84 10.15 -14.05
CA LEU A 180 6.93 11.08 -15.18
C LEU A 180 7.13 10.34 -16.52
N GLU A 181 7.99 9.32 -16.55
CA GLU A 181 8.19 8.48 -17.74
C GLU A 181 6.91 7.73 -18.13
N LEU A 182 6.17 7.24 -17.14
CA LEU A 182 4.88 6.55 -17.29
C LEU A 182 3.70 7.49 -17.57
N LYS A 183 3.93 8.81 -17.58
CA LYS A 183 2.89 9.84 -17.73
C LYS A 183 1.76 9.69 -16.72
N VAL A 184 2.11 9.45 -15.46
CA VAL A 184 1.17 9.46 -14.34
C VAL A 184 0.48 10.85 -14.29
N PRO A 185 -0.85 10.92 -14.20
CA PRO A 185 -1.60 12.16 -14.09
C PRO A 185 -1.50 12.69 -12.65
N TYR A 186 -0.33 13.21 -12.28
CA TYR A 186 -0.07 13.71 -10.93
C TYR A 186 -1.00 14.85 -10.51
N GLU A 187 -1.60 15.57 -11.45
CA GLU A 187 -2.65 16.55 -11.19
C GLU A 187 -3.94 15.94 -10.58
N LYS A 188 -4.09 14.61 -10.64
CA LYS A 188 -5.17 13.82 -10.03
C LYS A 188 -4.72 13.08 -8.76
N THR A 189 -3.62 13.53 -8.15
CA THR A 189 -3.14 13.06 -6.85
C THR A 189 -3.31 14.16 -5.81
N TYR A 190 -3.36 13.80 -4.52
CA TYR A 190 -3.51 14.76 -3.41
C TYR A 190 -2.18 15.28 -2.86
#